data_AF-A0A7C3XCC7-F1
#
_entry.id   AF-A0A7C3XCC7-F1
#
_cell.length_a   1.000
_cell.length_b   1.000
_cell.length_c   1.000
_cell.angle_alpha   90.00
_cell.angle_beta   90.00
_cell.angle_gamma   90.00
#
_symmetry.space_group_name_H-M   'P 1'
#
loop_
_entity.id
_entity.type
_entity.pdbx_description
1 polymer ?
#
loop_
_entity_poly.entity_id
_entity_poly.type
_entity_poly.pdbx_seq_one_letter_code
_entity_poly.pdbx_strand_id
1 'polypeptide(L)'
;MSIESAELKRRLLELLDKDEEFRYAVAGRLGLSEILKRLDKLEENQVKLWENQNKLWEEVRLLREGQNKLWEGQNKLWEEVKSIRGEIKNIRAEVKSLGRAVGRTLEDYTIAFVEIILEERGYPKEKIRLGRRKIAHEKEEEEINIFNEDPLVVGEVTTYIESEEKAIDEIGKVVRRIKLAQRMFGRKVVYAFLAVGNVPKDVLEKLKEKARRNEIELIFGKTIETQELV
;
A
#
# COMPACT_ATOMS: atom_id res chain seq x y z
N MET A 1 -46.06 -56.88 46.97
CA MET A 1 -47.00 -55.75 47.11
C MET A 1 -48.27 -56.31 47.72
N SER A 2 -48.77 -55.73 48.82
CA SER A 2 -50.06 -56.13 49.40
C SER A 2 -51.21 -55.85 48.40
N ILE A 3 -52.26 -56.67 48.44
CA ILE A 3 -53.47 -56.52 47.60
C ILE A 3 -54.03 -55.09 47.67
N GLU A 4 -53.97 -54.49 48.85
CA GLU A 4 -54.37 -53.11 49.16
C GLU A 4 -53.63 -52.04 48.32
N SER A 5 -52.36 -52.26 47.99
CA SER A 5 -51.58 -51.34 47.14
C SER A 5 -52.00 -51.40 45.66
N ALA A 6 -52.39 -52.58 45.18
CA ALA A 6 -52.85 -52.76 43.80
C ALA A 6 -54.24 -52.12 43.61
N GLU A 7 -55.12 -52.27 44.60
CA GLU A 7 -56.45 -51.66 44.62
C GLU A 7 -56.37 -50.12 44.67
N LEU A 8 -55.48 -49.56 45.49
CA LEU A 8 -55.24 -48.12 45.54
C LEU A 8 -54.74 -47.54 44.20
N LYS A 9 -53.79 -48.22 43.54
CA LYS A 9 -53.29 -47.79 42.21
C LYS A 9 -54.40 -47.81 41.16
N ARG A 10 -55.23 -48.85 41.15
CA ARG A 10 -56.38 -48.95 40.25
C ARG A 10 -57.37 -47.82 40.49
N ARG A 11 -57.69 -47.54 41.76
CA ARG A 11 -58.60 -46.44 42.12
C ARG A 11 -58.05 -45.07 41.74
N LEU A 12 -56.74 -44.85 41.92
CA LEU A 12 -56.07 -43.61 41.51
C LEU A 12 -56.16 -43.39 39.99
N LEU A 13 -55.91 -44.44 39.19
CA LEU A 13 -56.02 -44.38 37.73
C LEU A 13 -57.47 -44.13 37.28
N GLU A 14 -58.44 -44.81 37.90
CA GLU A 14 -59.86 -44.57 37.60
C GLU A 14 -60.30 -43.13 37.91
N LEU A 15 -59.79 -42.53 39.01
CA LEU A 15 -60.04 -41.13 39.33
C LEU A 15 -59.35 -40.20 38.34
N LEU A 16 -58.10 -40.48 37.95
CA LEU A 16 -57.45 -39.74 36.88
C LEU A 16 -58.24 -39.82 35.58
N ASP A 17 -58.86 -40.95 35.23
CA ASP A 17 -59.60 -41.11 33.96
C ASP A 17 -61.02 -40.52 33.98
N LYS A 18 -61.69 -40.50 35.14
CA LYS A 18 -63.12 -40.13 35.23
C LYS A 18 -63.41 -38.82 35.95
N ASP A 19 -62.50 -38.35 36.81
CA ASP A 19 -62.65 -37.13 37.59
C ASP A 19 -61.69 -36.05 37.06
N GLU A 20 -62.27 -35.07 36.37
CA GLU A 20 -61.56 -33.97 35.73
C GLU A 20 -60.89 -33.05 36.76
N GLU A 21 -61.56 -32.74 37.88
CA GLU A 21 -61.03 -31.87 38.93
C GLU A 21 -59.84 -32.54 39.64
N PHE A 22 -59.95 -33.84 39.95
CA PHE A 22 -58.85 -34.62 40.52
C PHE A 22 -57.66 -34.70 39.55
N ARG A 23 -57.90 -34.93 38.25
CA ARG A 23 -56.86 -34.94 37.20
C ARG A 23 -56.11 -33.62 37.14
N TYR A 24 -56.82 -32.49 37.14
CA TYR A 24 -56.19 -31.16 37.12
C TYR A 24 -55.45 -30.85 38.42
N ALA A 25 -55.98 -31.24 39.58
CA ALA A 25 -55.29 -31.08 40.86
C ALA A 25 -53.96 -31.87 40.89
N VAL A 26 -53.96 -33.11 40.40
CA VAL A 26 -52.74 -33.94 40.27
C VAL A 26 -51.78 -33.32 39.26
N ALA A 27 -52.26 -32.90 38.08
CA ALA A 27 -51.42 -32.25 37.08
C ALA A 27 -50.76 -30.97 37.60
N GLY A 28 -51.51 -30.16 38.35
CA GLY A 28 -51.00 -28.97 39.03
C GLY A 28 -49.97 -29.29 40.10
N ARG A 29 -50.22 -30.31 40.94
CA ARG A 29 -49.27 -30.74 41.99
C ARG A 29 -48.00 -31.35 41.42
N LEU A 30 -48.08 -32.04 40.29
CA LEU A 30 -46.94 -32.57 39.53
C LEU A 30 -46.22 -31.50 38.71
N GLY A 31 -46.71 -30.26 38.67
CA GLY A 31 -46.07 -29.15 37.97
C GLY A 31 -46.22 -29.18 36.45
N LEU A 32 -47.16 -29.96 35.90
CA LEU A 32 -47.35 -30.07 34.44
C LEU A 32 -47.71 -28.71 33.80
N SER A 33 -48.46 -27.87 34.50
CA SER A 33 -48.78 -26.51 34.04
C SER A 33 -47.55 -25.61 33.93
N GLU A 34 -46.55 -25.78 34.80
CA GLU A 34 -45.29 -25.04 34.75
C GLU A 34 -44.40 -25.54 33.60
N ILE A 35 -44.42 -26.85 33.34
CA ILE A 35 -43.71 -27.44 32.19
C ILE A 35 -44.29 -26.92 30.87
N LEU A 36 -45.62 -26.90 30.72
CA LEU A 36 -46.27 -26.39 29.51
C LEU A 36 -45.90 -24.92 29.25
N LYS A 37 -45.97 -24.05 30.26
CA LYS A 37 -45.55 -22.65 30.13
C LYS A 37 -44.08 -22.49 29.70
N ARG A 38 -43.19 -23.37 30.17
CA ARG A 38 -41.79 -23.37 29.74
C ARG A 38 -41.63 -23.85 28.30
N LEU A 39 -42.42 -24.83 27.87
CA LEU A 39 -42.45 -25.29 26.48
C LEU A 39 -42.95 -24.19 25.55
N ASP A 40 -44.04 -23.49 25.89
CA ASP A 40 -44.55 -22.35 25.12
C ASP A 40 -43.47 -21.27 24.96
N LYS A 41 -42.78 -20.92 26.06
CA LYS A 41 -41.69 -19.94 26.02
C LYS A 41 -40.49 -20.43 25.20
N LEU A 42 -40.20 -21.73 25.19
CA LEU A 42 -39.14 -22.31 24.36
C LEU A 42 -39.50 -22.24 22.87
N GLU A 43 -40.75 -22.55 22.52
CA GLU A 43 -41.26 -22.43 21.16
C GLU A 43 -41.20 -20.97 20.67
N GLU A 44 -41.64 -20.01 21.47
CA GLU A 44 -41.51 -18.58 21.15
C GLU A 44 -40.05 -18.15 20.93
N ASN A 45 -39.14 -18.60 21.79
CA ASN A 45 -37.71 -18.30 21.64
C ASN A 45 -37.12 -18.97 20.39
N GLN A 46 -37.58 -20.18 20.07
CA GLN A 46 -37.16 -20.87 18.86
C GLN A 46 -37.61 -20.09 17.63
N VAL A 47 -38.87 -19.66 17.54
CA VAL A 47 -39.36 -18.83 16.43
C VAL A 47 -38.50 -17.57 16.27
N LYS A 48 -38.20 -16.85 17.36
CA LYS A 48 -37.33 -15.65 17.32
C LYS A 48 -35.92 -15.95 16.83
N LEU A 49 -35.34 -17.10 17.20
CA LEU A 49 -34.03 -17.52 16.71
C LEU A 49 -34.05 -17.74 15.19
N TRP A 50 -35.10 -18.37 14.68
CA TRP A 50 -35.24 -18.63 13.24
C TRP A 50 -35.43 -17.33 12.45
N GLU A 51 -36.22 -16.38 12.97
CA GLU A 51 -36.37 -15.05 12.37
C GLU A 51 -35.03 -14.30 12.32
N ASN A 52 -34.27 -14.29 13.42
CA ASN A 52 -32.96 -13.66 13.46
C ASN A 52 -31.96 -14.35 12.52
N GLN A 53 -32.00 -15.68 12.44
CA GLN A 53 -31.15 -16.42 11.53
C GLN A 53 -31.46 -16.07 10.06
N ASN A 54 -32.74 -15.93 9.70
CA ASN A 54 -33.15 -15.50 8.36
C ASN A 54 -32.65 -14.09 8.02
N LYS A 55 -32.71 -13.15 8.98
CA LYS A 55 -32.13 -11.80 8.80
C LYS A 55 -30.63 -11.85 8.56
N LEU A 56 -29.90 -12.65 9.33
CA LEU A 56 -28.45 -12.84 9.14
C LEU A 56 -28.13 -13.44 7.77
N TRP A 57 -28.92 -14.40 7.29
CA TRP A 57 -28.74 -14.95 5.94
C TRP A 57 -28.91 -13.89 4.85
N GLU A 58 -29.87 -12.99 5.01
CA GLU A 58 -30.07 -11.88 4.07
C GLU A 58 -28.93 -10.87 4.10
N GLU A 59 -28.43 -10.52 5.29
CA GLU A 59 -27.25 -9.66 5.43
C GLU A 59 -26.01 -10.30 4.78
N VAL A 60 -25.78 -11.60 5.00
CA VAL A 60 -24.68 -12.34 4.36
C VAL A 60 -24.81 -12.34 2.84
N ARG A 61 -26.04 -12.46 2.31
CA ARG A 61 -26.29 -12.39 0.87
C ARG A 61 -25.93 -11.01 0.31
N LEU A 62 -26.39 -9.94 0.95
CA LEU A 62 -26.08 -8.57 0.56
C LEU A 62 -24.58 -8.26 0.63
N LEU A 63 -23.89 -8.75 1.66
CA LEU A 63 -22.44 -8.62 1.78
C LEU A 63 -21.70 -9.33 0.64
N ARG A 64 -22.14 -10.55 0.26
CA ARG A 64 -21.56 -11.28 -0.88
C ARG A 64 -21.78 -10.55 -2.20
N GLU A 65 -22.97 -10.00 -2.42
CA GLU A 65 -23.27 -9.18 -3.59
C GLU A 65 -22.40 -7.92 -3.64
N GLY A 66 -22.21 -7.24 -2.50
CA GLY A 66 -21.30 -6.10 -2.38
C GLY A 66 -19.84 -6.47 -2.68
N GLN A 67 -19.37 -7.61 -2.17
CA GLN A 67 -18.02 -8.11 -2.41
C GLN A 67 -17.79 -8.42 -3.90
N ASN A 68 -18.76 -9.03 -4.58
CA ASN A 68 -18.67 -9.31 -6.01
C ASN A 68 -18.53 -8.03 -6.84
N LYS A 69 -19.31 -6.98 -6.52
CA LYS A 69 -19.21 -5.68 -7.20
C LYS A 69 -17.83 -5.03 -6.98
N LEU A 70 -17.27 -5.15 -5.78
CA LEU A 70 -15.91 -4.67 -5.50
C LEU A 70 -14.86 -5.42 -6.33
N TRP A 71 -14.98 -6.74 -6.45
CA TRP A 71 -14.09 -7.53 -7.30
C TRP A 71 -14.16 -7.15 -8.78
N GLU A 72 -15.37 -6.94 -9.30
CA GLU A 72 -15.55 -6.44 -10.67
C GLU A 72 -14.90 -5.07 -10.88
N GLY A 73 -15.10 -4.14 -9.94
CA GLY A 73 -14.44 -2.83 -9.99
C GLY A 73 -12.92 -2.92 -9.93
N GLN A 74 -12.38 -3.80 -9.08
CA GLN A 74 -10.95 -4.04 -8.97
C GLN A 74 -10.37 -4.62 -10.27
N ASN A 75 -11.06 -5.56 -10.92
CA ASN A 75 -10.61 -6.13 -12.19
C ASN A 75 -10.53 -5.08 -13.30
N LYS A 76 -11.51 -4.17 -13.40
CA LYS A 76 -11.47 -3.07 -14.37
C LYS A 76 -10.27 -2.15 -14.13
N LEU A 77 -10.00 -1.80 -12.86
CA LEU A 77 -8.80 -1.02 -12.51
C LEU A 77 -7.50 -1.73 -12.91
N TRP A 78 -7.43 -3.06 -12.75
CA TRP A 78 -6.27 -3.83 -13.18
C TRP A 78 -6.06 -3.79 -14.70
N GLU A 79 -7.15 -3.85 -15.48
CA GLU A 79 -7.10 -3.71 -16.94
C GLU A 79 -6.62 -2.32 -17.37
N GLU A 80 -7.16 -1.26 -16.75
CA GLU A 80 -6.73 0.12 -17.00
C GLU A 80 -5.24 0.32 -16.67
N VAL A 81 -4.79 -0.15 -15.50
CA VAL A 81 -3.38 -0.08 -15.10
C VAL A 81 -2.49 -0.83 -16.09
N LYS A 82 -2.94 -1.98 -16.60
CA LYS A 82 -2.21 -2.74 -17.62
C LYS A 82 -2.12 -1.97 -18.94
N SER A 83 -3.20 -1.31 -19.37
CA SER A 83 -3.21 -0.45 -20.57
C SER A 83 -2.23 0.72 -20.43
N ILE A 84 -2.32 1.46 -19.32
CA ILE A 84 -1.45 2.60 -19.01
C ILE A 84 0.03 2.17 -19.00
N ARG A 85 0.34 1.00 -18.41
CA ARG A 85 1.72 0.46 -18.44
C ARG A 85 2.20 0.16 -19.86
N GLY A 86 1.30 -0.30 -20.74
CA GLY A 86 1.59 -0.50 -22.16
C GLY A 86 1.88 0.81 -22.88
N GLU A 87 1.03 1.82 -22.71
CA GLU A 87 1.20 3.16 -23.30
C GLU A 87 2.50 3.82 -22.82
N ILE A 88 2.79 3.79 -21.51
CA ILE A 88 4.04 4.30 -20.93
C ILE A 88 5.26 3.60 -21.53
N LYS A 89 5.18 2.29 -21.79
CA LYS A 89 6.28 1.55 -22.43
C LYS A 89 6.52 2.05 -23.86
N ASN A 90 5.47 2.32 -24.62
CA ASN A 90 5.56 2.84 -25.98
C ASN A 90 6.12 4.27 -25.98
N ILE A 91 5.57 5.17 -25.15
CA ILE A 91 6.08 6.54 -24.98
C ILE A 91 7.56 6.52 -24.60
N ARG A 92 7.98 5.64 -23.68
CA ARG A 92 9.39 5.50 -23.32
C ARG A 92 10.27 5.10 -24.50
N ALA A 93 9.79 4.22 -25.38
CA ALA A 93 10.52 3.81 -26.57
C ALA A 93 10.64 4.97 -27.58
N GLU A 94 9.57 5.74 -27.77
CA GLU A 94 9.52 6.92 -28.63
C GLU A 94 10.38 8.07 -28.11
N VAL A 95 10.32 8.40 -26.82
CA VAL A 95 11.20 9.40 -26.20
C VAL A 95 12.66 8.99 -26.35
N LYS A 96 12.98 7.71 -26.14
CA LYS A 96 14.35 7.20 -26.33
C LYS A 96 14.80 7.28 -27.79
N SER A 97 13.93 7.00 -28.76
CA SER A 97 14.28 7.11 -30.18
C SER A 97 14.45 8.58 -30.60
N LEU A 98 13.54 9.46 -30.19
CA LEU A 98 13.63 10.90 -30.39
C LEU A 98 14.91 11.48 -29.79
N GLY A 99 15.24 11.11 -28.55
CA GLY A 99 16.49 11.52 -27.90
C GLY A 99 17.73 11.26 -28.74
N ARG A 100 17.82 10.06 -29.32
CA ARG A 100 18.92 9.71 -30.21
C ARG A 100 18.87 10.51 -31.51
N ALA A 101 17.69 10.72 -32.08
CA ALA A 101 17.52 11.49 -33.32
C ALA A 101 17.88 12.97 -33.15
N VAL A 102 17.62 13.56 -31.99
CA VAL A 102 17.90 14.98 -31.69
C VAL A 102 19.18 15.19 -30.87
N GLY A 103 19.99 14.15 -30.65
CA GLY A 103 21.28 14.24 -29.97
C GLY A 103 21.22 14.57 -28.47
N ARG A 104 20.11 14.23 -27.78
CA ARG A 104 19.94 14.47 -26.34
C ARG A 104 20.61 13.38 -25.49
N THR A 105 21.26 13.80 -24.42
CA THR A 105 22.01 13.00 -23.45
C THR A 105 21.20 12.71 -22.19
N LEU A 106 21.71 11.84 -21.30
CA LEU A 106 21.10 11.61 -19.98
C LEU A 106 21.04 12.90 -19.14
N GLU A 107 22.02 13.80 -19.31
CA GLU A 107 22.02 15.10 -18.64
C GLU A 107 20.82 15.96 -19.08
N ASP A 108 20.53 16.01 -20.39
CA ASP A 108 19.42 16.80 -20.91
C ASP A 108 18.06 16.34 -20.35
N TYR A 109 17.85 15.03 -20.24
CA TYR A 109 16.64 14.47 -19.63
C TYR A 109 16.55 14.78 -18.14
N THR A 110 17.70 14.68 -17.46
CA THR A 110 17.77 14.95 -16.02
C THR A 110 17.50 16.43 -15.75
N ILE A 111 18.01 17.34 -16.58
CA ILE A 111 17.70 18.78 -16.49
C ILE A 111 16.20 18.99 -16.59
N ALA A 112 15.55 18.51 -17.66
CA ALA A 112 14.10 18.70 -17.84
C ALA A 112 13.28 18.14 -16.67
N PHE A 113 13.67 16.98 -16.12
CA PHE A 113 13.01 16.40 -14.96
C PHE A 113 13.20 17.24 -13.69
N VAL A 114 14.41 17.76 -13.47
CA VAL A 114 14.72 18.58 -12.30
C VAL A 114 14.08 19.96 -12.39
N GLU A 115 13.91 20.55 -13.59
CA GLU A 115 13.12 21.77 -13.78
C GLU A 115 11.70 21.60 -13.24
N ILE A 116 11.02 20.50 -13.61
CA ILE A 116 9.67 20.18 -13.14
C ILE A 116 9.64 20.06 -11.61
N ILE A 117 10.59 19.31 -11.02
CA ILE A 117 10.66 19.15 -9.55
C ILE A 117 10.82 20.50 -8.85
N LEU A 118 11.66 21.39 -9.38
CA LEU A 118 11.89 22.71 -8.80
C LEU A 118 10.66 23.62 -8.95
N GLU A 119 9.98 23.59 -10.10
CA GLU A 119 8.72 24.30 -10.33
C GLU A 119 7.64 23.82 -9.35
N GLU A 120 7.47 22.51 -9.17
CA GLU A 120 6.52 21.92 -8.20
C GLU A 120 6.85 22.28 -6.74
N ARG A 121 8.13 22.46 -6.42
CA ARG A 121 8.60 22.96 -5.11
C ARG A 121 8.39 24.46 -4.93
N GLY A 122 7.80 25.14 -5.91
CA GLY A 122 7.43 26.56 -5.85
C GLY A 122 8.55 27.52 -6.27
N TYR A 123 9.62 27.04 -6.89
CA TYR A 123 10.65 27.91 -7.44
C TYR A 123 10.19 28.48 -8.80
N PRO A 124 10.26 29.81 -8.98
CA PRO A 124 9.79 30.43 -10.21
C PRO A 124 10.72 30.09 -11.37
N LYS A 125 10.11 29.81 -12.54
CA LYS A 125 10.82 29.30 -13.73
C LYS A 125 11.96 30.20 -14.19
N GLU A 126 11.81 31.53 -14.07
CA GLU A 126 12.83 32.51 -14.44
C GLU A 126 14.13 32.43 -13.62
N LYS A 127 14.07 31.80 -12.43
CA LYS A 127 15.24 31.54 -11.56
C LYS A 127 15.91 30.20 -11.84
N ILE A 128 15.25 29.29 -12.54
CA ILE A 128 15.78 27.95 -12.82
C ILE A 128 16.62 28.04 -14.11
N ARG A 129 17.94 28.00 -13.96
CA ARG A 129 18.92 28.03 -15.06
C ARG A 129 19.89 26.89 -14.88
N LEU A 130 19.39 25.67 -15.04
CA LEU A 130 20.17 24.46 -14.89
C LEU A 130 21.15 24.31 -16.05
N GLY A 131 22.38 23.96 -15.73
CA GLY A 131 23.39 23.62 -16.72
C GLY A 131 24.69 23.19 -16.08
N ARG A 132 25.63 22.73 -16.91
CA ARG A 132 26.96 22.37 -16.45
C ARG A 132 27.73 23.62 -16.02
N ARG A 133 28.35 23.58 -14.84
CA ARG A 133 29.14 24.71 -14.33
C ARG A 133 30.40 24.21 -13.65
N LYS A 134 31.52 24.84 -13.97
CA LYS A 134 32.76 24.72 -13.20
C LYS A 134 32.69 25.68 -12.03
N ILE A 135 32.95 25.17 -10.83
CA ILE A 135 33.05 25.97 -9.61
C ILE A 135 34.44 25.79 -9.02
N ALA A 136 35.00 26.88 -8.51
CA ALA A 136 36.31 26.88 -7.88
C ALA A 136 36.26 27.73 -6.61
N HIS A 137 36.83 27.21 -5.53
CA HIS A 137 37.00 27.94 -4.28
C HIS A 137 38.32 27.54 -3.64
N GLU A 138 39.13 28.55 -3.29
CA GLU A 138 40.51 28.39 -2.80
C GLU A 138 41.41 27.60 -3.78
N LYS A 139 41.62 26.30 -3.53
CA LYS A 139 42.45 25.39 -4.33
C LYS A 139 41.69 24.16 -4.82
N GLU A 140 40.37 24.12 -4.62
CA GLU A 140 39.50 23.05 -5.08
C GLU A 140 38.72 23.53 -6.32
N GLU A 141 38.80 22.76 -7.40
CA GLU A 141 38.01 22.96 -8.62
C GLU A 141 37.20 21.70 -8.92
N GLU A 142 35.90 21.86 -9.15
CA GLU A 142 34.99 20.78 -9.51
C GLU A 142 34.10 21.22 -10.67
N GLU A 143 33.81 20.30 -11.58
CA GLU A 143 32.79 20.48 -12.61
C GLU A 143 31.51 19.78 -12.17
N ILE A 144 30.42 20.54 -12.06
CA ILE A 144 29.11 20.01 -11.70
C ILE A 144 28.30 19.82 -12.97
N ASN A 145 27.80 18.60 -13.23
CA ASN A 145 27.01 18.28 -14.41
C ASN A 145 25.74 19.14 -14.52
N ILE A 146 25.01 19.28 -13.41
CA ILE A 146 23.80 20.09 -13.34
C ILE A 146 23.88 21.00 -12.13
N PHE A 147 23.88 22.30 -12.37
CA PHE A 147 24.01 23.32 -11.34
C PHE A 147 23.00 24.44 -11.54
N ASN A 148 22.48 24.99 -10.46
CA ASN A 148 21.78 26.28 -10.43
C ASN A 148 22.26 27.08 -9.21
N GLU A 149 22.35 28.41 -9.33
CA GLU A 149 22.89 29.27 -8.26
C GLU A 149 21.83 29.72 -7.25
N ASP A 150 20.65 30.10 -7.73
CA ASP A 150 19.51 30.53 -6.92
C ASP A 150 18.20 30.00 -7.52
N PRO A 151 17.55 28.98 -6.95
CA PRO A 151 17.98 28.19 -5.80
C PRO A 151 19.30 27.45 -6.03
N LEU A 152 20.07 27.22 -4.96
CA LEU A 152 21.34 26.49 -5.05
C LEU A 152 21.07 24.99 -5.24
N VAL A 153 21.39 24.47 -6.43
CA VAL A 153 21.14 23.08 -6.85
C VAL A 153 22.44 22.45 -7.30
N VAL A 154 22.70 21.20 -6.89
CA VAL A 154 23.89 20.44 -7.26
C VAL A 154 23.48 19.03 -7.70
N GLY A 155 23.78 18.68 -8.95
CA GLY A 155 23.44 17.41 -9.54
C GLY A 155 24.64 16.73 -10.19
N GLU A 156 24.75 15.41 -9.99
CA GLU A 156 25.65 14.54 -10.75
C GLU A 156 24.86 13.59 -11.63
N VAL A 157 25.38 13.30 -12.82
CA VAL A 157 24.75 12.37 -13.77
C VAL A 157 25.75 11.29 -14.15
N THR A 158 25.39 10.03 -13.90
CA THR A 158 26.20 8.87 -14.26
C THR A 158 25.39 7.85 -15.04
N THR A 159 25.98 7.27 -16.09
CA THR A 159 25.27 6.34 -16.96
C THR A 159 25.10 4.96 -16.31
N TYR A 160 26.09 4.54 -15.52
CA TYR A 160 26.17 3.18 -14.98
C TYR A 160 26.88 3.16 -13.62
N ILE A 161 26.32 2.45 -12.65
CA ILE A 161 26.99 2.12 -11.39
C ILE A 161 27.01 0.60 -11.27
N GLU A 162 28.19 0.02 -11.39
CA GLU A 162 28.39 -1.43 -11.50
C GLU A 162 28.60 -2.14 -10.16
N SER A 163 29.04 -1.40 -9.15
CA SER A 163 29.46 -1.96 -7.87
C SER A 163 29.15 -1.02 -6.71
N GLU A 164 29.17 -1.59 -5.52
CA GLU A 164 29.06 -0.80 -4.29
C GLU A 164 30.17 0.22 -4.17
N GLU A 165 31.42 -0.15 -4.45
CA GLU A 165 32.55 0.78 -4.41
C GLU A 165 32.31 1.99 -5.32
N LYS A 166 31.80 1.74 -6.53
CA LYS A 166 31.46 2.81 -7.46
C LYS A 166 30.31 3.68 -6.95
N ALA A 167 29.29 3.09 -6.35
CA ALA A 167 28.21 3.83 -5.71
C ALA A 167 28.73 4.79 -4.61
N ILE A 168 29.72 4.34 -3.83
CA ILE A 168 30.35 5.16 -2.79
C ILE A 168 31.12 6.33 -3.39
N ASP A 169 31.89 6.09 -4.45
CA ASP A 169 32.64 7.13 -5.16
C ASP A 169 31.71 8.21 -5.73
N GLU A 170 30.64 7.80 -6.42
CA GLU A 170 29.68 8.74 -7.03
C GLU A 170 28.96 9.59 -5.98
N ILE A 171 28.48 9.00 -4.88
CA ILE A 171 27.91 9.77 -3.76
C ILE A 171 28.95 10.71 -3.15
N GLY A 172 30.20 10.25 -3.01
CA GLY A 172 31.31 11.05 -2.50
C GLY A 172 31.58 12.31 -3.33
N LYS A 173 31.51 12.21 -4.67
CA LYS A 173 31.62 13.36 -5.58
C LYS A 173 30.53 14.40 -5.32
N VAL A 174 29.28 13.96 -5.22
CA VAL A 174 28.15 14.88 -4.94
C VAL A 174 28.36 15.58 -3.60
N VAL A 175 28.75 14.85 -2.54
CA VAL A 175 29.02 15.43 -1.22
C VAL A 175 30.13 16.48 -1.27
N ARG A 176 31.22 16.23 -2.00
CA ARG A 176 32.30 17.22 -2.19
C ARG A 176 31.79 18.49 -2.86
N ARG A 177 31.01 18.33 -3.93
CA ARG A 177 30.45 19.46 -4.70
C ARG A 177 29.41 20.26 -3.94
N ILE A 178 28.57 19.60 -3.12
CA ILE A 178 27.67 20.27 -2.17
C ILE A 178 28.48 21.18 -1.24
N LYS A 179 29.52 20.65 -0.58
CA LYS A 179 30.36 21.43 0.34
C LYS A 179 31.05 22.60 -0.35
N LEU A 180 31.56 22.38 -1.56
CA LEU A 180 32.22 23.44 -2.34
C LEU A 180 31.23 24.54 -2.74
N ALA A 181 30.05 24.17 -3.26
CA ALA A 181 29.00 25.11 -3.62
C ALA A 181 28.51 25.92 -2.41
N GLN A 182 28.29 25.26 -1.26
CA GLN A 182 27.86 25.97 -0.06
C GLN A 182 28.89 26.97 0.45
N ARG A 183 30.19 26.62 0.43
CA ARG A 183 31.29 27.55 0.79
C ARG A 183 31.35 28.74 -0.17
N MET A 184 31.26 28.48 -1.48
CA MET A 184 31.35 29.51 -2.51
C MET A 184 30.18 30.50 -2.48
N PHE A 185 28.95 30.02 -2.29
CA PHE A 185 27.73 30.83 -2.41
C PHE A 185 27.12 31.25 -1.06
N GLY A 186 27.70 30.82 0.07
CA GLY A 186 27.29 31.21 1.42
C GLY A 186 25.86 30.79 1.80
N ARG A 187 25.28 29.82 1.09
CA ARG A 187 23.89 29.35 1.29
C ARG A 187 23.81 27.83 1.21
N LYS A 188 22.77 27.24 1.80
CA LYS A 188 22.55 25.78 1.73
C LYS A 188 22.11 25.38 0.32
N VAL A 189 22.56 24.21 -0.12
CA VAL A 189 22.01 23.55 -1.30
C VAL A 189 20.59 23.11 -0.95
N VAL A 190 19.60 23.57 -1.72
CA VAL A 190 18.19 23.24 -1.48
C VAL A 190 17.78 21.94 -2.15
N TYR A 191 18.54 21.54 -3.17
CA TYR A 191 18.31 20.30 -3.88
C TYR A 191 19.64 19.71 -4.37
N ALA A 192 19.96 18.53 -3.85
CA ALA A 192 21.12 17.75 -4.27
C ALA A 192 20.66 16.39 -4.78
N PHE A 193 21.19 15.94 -5.91
CA PHE A 193 20.79 14.66 -6.49
C PHE A 193 21.92 13.95 -7.22
N LEU A 194 21.76 12.64 -7.36
CA LEU A 194 22.55 11.78 -8.24
C LEU A 194 21.60 11.07 -9.20
N ALA A 195 21.75 11.36 -10.49
CA ALA A 195 21.01 10.70 -11.56
C ALA A 195 21.80 9.52 -12.12
N VAL A 196 21.21 8.34 -12.13
CA VAL A 196 21.86 7.09 -12.55
C VAL A 196 21.06 6.42 -13.66
N GLY A 197 21.67 6.22 -14.83
CA GLY A 197 21.00 5.57 -15.96
C GLY A 197 20.60 4.13 -15.64
N ASN A 198 21.57 3.36 -15.15
CA ASN A 198 21.41 1.94 -14.87
C ASN A 198 22.18 1.53 -13.61
N VAL A 199 21.54 0.67 -12.80
CA VAL A 199 22.13 0.13 -11.56
C VAL A 199 21.62 -1.31 -11.33
N PRO A 200 22.50 -2.26 -10.96
CA PRO A 200 22.09 -3.59 -10.52
C PRO A 200 21.17 -3.54 -9.29
N LYS A 201 20.21 -4.48 -9.21
CA LYS A 201 19.24 -4.55 -8.09
C LYS A 201 19.91 -4.66 -6.72
N ASP A 202 20.99 -5.42 -6.63
CA ASP A 202 21.77 -5.67 -5.41
C ASP A 202 22.53 -4.43 -4.94
N VAL A 203 23.02 -3.60 -5.86
CA VAL A 203 23.71 -2.34 -5.54
C VAL A 203 22.72 -1.21 -5.19
N LEU A 204 21.52 -1.24 -5.77
CA LEU A 204 20.54 -0.16 -5.66
C LEU A 204 20.11 0.13 -4.21
N GLU A 205 19.88 -0.89 -3.39
CA GLU A 205 19.43 -0.69 -2.00
C GLU A 205 20.49 0.03 -1.15
N LYS A 206 21.76 -0.34 -1.32
CA LYS A 206 22.86 0.34 -0.64
C LYS A 206 23.08 1.77 -1.15
N LEU A 207 22.93 1.98 -2.46
CA LEU A 207 22.99 3.33 -3.04
C LEU A 207 21.89 4.23 -2.45
N LYS A 208 20.64 3.74 -2.35
CA LYS A 208 19.51 4.45 -1.71
C LYS A 208 19.80 4.81 -0.27
N GLU A 209 20.28 3.85 0.52
CA GLU A 209 20.62 4.09 1.91
C GLU A 209 21.68 5.19 2.03
N LYS A 210 22.74 5.12 1.23
CA LYS A 210 23.86 6.04 1.30
C LYS A 210 23.50 7.45 0.81
N ALA A 211 22.70 7.56 -0.24
CA ALA A 211 22.18 8.83 -0.73
C ALA A 211 21.29 9.51 0.32
N ARG A 212 20.37 8.76 0.93
CA ARG A 212 19.47 9.26 1.98
C ARG A 212 20.23 9.79 3.19
N ARG A 213 21.30 9.10 3.62
CA ARG A 213 22.16 9.54 4.74
C ARG A 213 22.86 10.88 4.48
N ASN A 214 23.04 11.28 3.21
CA ASN A 214 23.73 12.51 2.81
C ASN A 214 22.77 13.57 2.25
N GLU A 215 21.45 13.40 2.41
CA GLU A 215 20.41 14.30 1.86
C GLU A 215 20.52 14.47 0.33
N ILE A 216 20.93 13.40 -0.36
CA ILE A 216 21.01 13.34 -1.82
C ILE A 216 19.82 12.53 -2.34
N GLU A 217 19.06 13.12 -3.25
CA GLU A 217 17.96 12.44 -3.93
C GLU A 217 18.50 11.57 -5.09
N LEU A 218 17.98 10.35 -5.24
CA LEU A 218 18.36 9.47 -6.35
C LEU A 218 17.33 9.52 -7.45
N ILE A 219 17.78 9.84 -8.66
CA ILE A 219 16.97 9.76 -9.88
C ILE A 219 17.54 8.60 -10.68
N PHE A 220 16.88 7.44 -10.69
CA PHE A 220 17.39 6.27 -11.41
C PHE A 220 16.44 5.83 -12.53
N GLY A 221 17.04 5.43 -13.65
CA GLY A 221 16.34 4.95 -14.83
C GLY A 221 15.88 3.50 -14.67
N LYS A 222 16.60 2.57 -15.32
CA LYS A 222 16.26 1.14 -15.26
C LYS A 222 17.08 0.43 -14.18
N THR A 223 16.44 -0.47 -13.45
CA THR A 223 17.15 -1.48 -12.67
C THR A 223 17.44 -2.67 -13.57
N ILE A 224 18.70 -3.07 -13.66
CA ILE A 224 19.13 -4.23 -14.47
C ILE A 224 19.19 -5.45 -13.56
N GLU A 225 18.69 -6.59 -14.04
CA GLU A 225 18.93 -7.87 -13.38
C GLU A 225 20.34 -8.35 -13.71
N THR A 226 21.09 -8.77 -12.71
CA THR A 226 22.51 -9.15 -12.81
C THR A 226 22.80 -10.25 -13.85
N GLN A 227 21.77 -10.91 -14.38
CA GLN A 227 21.85 -11.93 -15.44
C GLN A 227 21.93 -11.36 -16.88
N GLU A 228 21.72 -10.06 -17.11
CA GLU A 228 21.78 -9.45 -18.46
C GLU A 228 23.19 -8.90 -18.83
N LEU A 229 24.23 -9.18 -18.04
CA LEU A 229 25.60 -8.66 -18.23
C LEU A 229 26.59 -9.72 -18.77
N VAL A 230 26.13 -10.66 -19.60
CA VAL A 230 26.99 -11.65 -20.28
C VAL A 230 26.95 -11.43 -21.79
#